data_AF-X1H113-F1
#
_entry.id   AF-X1H113-F1
#
_cell.length_a   1.000
_cell.length_b   1.000
_cell.length_c   1.000
_cell.angle_alpha   90.00
_cell.angle_beta   90.00
_cell.angle_gamma   90.00
#
_symmetry.space_group_name_H-M   'P 1'
#
loop_
_entity.id
_entity.type
_entity.pdbx_description
1 polymer ?
#
loop_
_entity_poly.entity_id
_entity_poly.type
_entity_poly.pdbx_seq_one_letter_code
_entity_poly.pdbx_strand_id
1 'polypeptide(L)'
;MRALEDSLNFFGISPEIEKVALTRQDVTDYDLPPDFTKKTDSRSAKFVKKFGDIAVELDALPLPVLQEKIRESIEDRLDMDALRKTKSVEDKERAELASIFD
;
A
#
# COMPACT_ATOMS: atom_id res chain seq x y z
N MET A 1 -5.39 0.21 -10.95
CA MET A 1 -5.21 -1.25 -10.96
C MET A 1 -4.98 -1.76 -12.37
N ARG A 2 -5.97 -1.72 -13.29
CA ARG A 2 -5.80 -2.18 -14.68
C ARG A 2 -4.56 -1.66 -15.42
N ALA A 3 -4.25 -0.36 -15.34
CA ALA A 3 -3.06 0.20 -15.99
C ALA A 3 -1.73 -0.35 -15.41
N LEU A 4 -1.70 -0.64 -14.10
CA LEU A 4 -0.55 -1.25 -13.45
C LEU A 4 -0.42 -2.72 -13.87
N GLU A 5 -1.52 -3.47 -13.87
CA GLU A 5 -1.58 -4.85 -14.36
C GLU A 5 -1.13 -4.94 -15.82
N ASP A 6 -1.68 -4.10 -16.70
CA ASP A 6 -1.33 -4.04 -18.12
C ASP A 6 0.17 -3.74 -18.31
N SER A 7 0.72 -2.82 -17.51
CA SER A 7 2.15 -2.48 -17.55
C SER A 7 3.04 -3.63 -17.07
N LEU A 8 2.68 -4.33 -16.00
CA LEU A 8 3.46 -5.46 -15.49
C LEU A 8 3.41 -6.64 -16.47
N ASN A 9 2.22 -6.92 -17.02
CA ASN A 9 2.03 -7.97 -18.01
C ASN A 9 2.82 -7.69 -19.29
N PHE A 10 2.95 -6.42 -19.70
CA PHE A 10 3.80 -6.03 -20.83
C PHE A 10 5.27 -6.46 -20.61
N PHE A 11 5.76 -6.43 -19.38
CA PHE A 11 7.09 -6.92 -19.01
C PHE A 11 7.13 -8.43 -18.71
N GLY A 12 6.04 -9.16 -18.95
CA GLY A 12 5.94 -10.59 -18.66
C GLY A 12 5.82 -10.92 -17.17
N ILE A 13 5.43 -9.95 -16.34
CA ILE A 13 5.28 -10.09 -14.89
C ILE A 13 3.79 -10.10 -14.57
N SER A 14 3.32 -11.14 -13.88
CA SER A 14 1.91 -11.28 -13.48
C SER A 14 1.81 -11.54 -11.97
N PRO A 15 2.05 -10.52 -11.12
CA PRO A 15 1.96 -10.68 -9.69
C PRO A 15 0.49 -10.61 -9.24
N GLU A 16 0.22 -11.13 -8.04
CA GLU A 16 -1.01 -10.79 -7.33
C GLU A 16 -0.93 -9.34 -6.87
N ILE A 17 -1.93 -8.54 -7.25
CA ILE A 17 -2.03 -7.14 -6.82
C ILE A 17 -3.13 -7.03 -5.79
N GLU A 18 -2.76 -6.59 -4.60
CA GLU A 18 -3.69 -6.40 -3.50
C GLU A 18 -3.83 -4.91 -3.15
N LYS A 19 -5.07 -4.48 -2.91
CA LYS A 19 -5.37 -3.14 -2.42
C LYS A 19 -5.35 -3.15 -0.88
N VAL A 20 -4.26 -2.67 -0.29
CA VAL A 20 -4.01 -2.73 1.16
C VAL A 20 -4.57 -1.53 1.95
N ALA A 21 -4.89 -0.42 1.26
CA ALA A 21 -5.40 0.81 1.87
C ALA A 21 -6.44 1.50 0.99
N LEU A 22 -7.18 2.45 1.57
CA LEU A 22 -8.36 3.10 1.00
C LEU A 22 -9.44 2.07 0.60
N THR A 23 -9.61 1.03 1.40
CA THR A 23 -10.64 0.01 1.20
C THR A 23 -12.03 0.56 1.56
N ARG A 24 -13.11 -0.16 1.23
CA ARG A 24 -14.46 0.22 1.69
C ARG A 24 -14.57 0.21 3.21
N GLN A 25 -13.82 -0.70 3.85
CA GLN A 25 -13.78 -0.78 5.30
C GLN A 25 -13.08 0.47 5.85
N ASP A 26 -11.95 0.89 5.26
CA ASP A 26 -11.24 2.10 5.66
C ASP A 26 -12.13 3.36 5.55
N VAL A 27 -12.94 3.47 4.48
CA VAL A 27 -13.90 4.57 4.32
C VAL A 27 -14.88 4.63 5.50
N THR A 28 -15.31 3.48 5.99
CA THR A 28 -16.27 3.36 7.09
C THR A 28 -15.59 3.56 8.45
N ASP A 29 -14.44 2.93 8.66
CA ASP A 29 -13.71 2.91 9.94
C ASP A 29 -13.14 4.27 10.30
N TYR A 30 -12.71 5.05 9.30
CA TYR A 30 -12.09 6.35 9.48
C TYR A 30 -13.01 7.53 9.13
N ASP A 31 -14.30 7.26 8.88
CA ASP A 31 -15.32 8.27 8.52
C ASP A 31 -14.81 9.22 7.43
N LEU A 32 -14.29 8.65 6.34
CA LEU A 32 -13.58 9.43 5.34
C LEU A 32 -14.55 10.34 4.56
N PRO A 33 -14.23 11.63 4.36
CA PRO A 33 -15.11 12.56 3.69
C PRO A 33 -15.37 12.13 2.23
N PRO A 34 -16.63 12.14 1.78
CA PRO A 34 -16.96 11.87 0.40
C PRO A 34 -16.48 13.04 -0.48
N ASP A 35 -15.81 12.72 -1.58
CA ASP A 35 -15.67 13.62 -2.73
C ASP A 35 -16.71 13.25 -3.80
N PHE A 36 -17.39 14.28 -4.31
CA PHE A 36 -18.40 14.08 -5.34
C PHE A 36 -17.70 13.84 -6.66
N THR A 37 -18.01 12.70 -7.30
CA THR A 37 -17.37 12.37 -8.58
C THR A 37 -17.65 13.47 -9.62
N LYS A 38 -16.60 13.91 -10.34
CA LYS A 38 -16.79 14.84 -11.47
C LYS A 38 -17.71 14.20 -12.49
N LYS A 39 -18.89 14.81 -12.69
CA LYS A 39 -20.00 14.32 -13.55
C LYS A 39 -19.62 14.00 -15.00
N THR A 40 -18.44 14.40 -15.46
CA THR A 40 -17.96 14.23 -16.84
C THR A 40 -16.97 13.07 -17.04
N ASP A 41 -16.56 12.36 -15.99
CA ASP A 41 -15.68 11.19 -16.17
C ASP A 41 -16.47 10.02 -16.77
N SER A 42 -16.08 9.49 -17.92
CA SER A 42 -16.73 8.32 -18.55
C SER A 42 -16.70 7.05 -17.69
N ARG A 43 -15.83 7.01 -16.66
CA ARG A 43 -15.73 5.94 -15.66
C ARG A 43 -16.71 6.10 -14.50
N SER A 44 -17.27 7.29 -14.30
CA SER A 44 -18.20 7.61 -13.21
C SER A 44 -19.42 6.68 -13.22
N ALA A 45 -20.05 6.43 -14.36
CA ALA A 45 -21.24 5.57 -14.45
C ALA A 45 -21.00 4.12 -13.95
N LYS A 46 -19.82 3.54 -14.26
CA LYS A 46 -19.45 2.20 -13.76
C LYS A 46 -19.08 2.23 -12.28
N PHE A 47 -18.44 3.31 -11.83
CA PHE A 47 -18.09 3.52 -10.43
C PHE A 47 -19.36 3.67 -9.57
N VAL A 48 -20.27 4.57 -9.94
CA VAL A 48 -21.57 4.79 -9.29
C VAL A 48 -22.38 3.49 -9.19
N LYS A 49 -22.44 2.71 -10.27
CA LYS A 49 -23.14 1.41 -10.26
C LYS A 49 -22.54 0.41 -9.27
N LYS A 50 -21.22 0.45 -9.05
CA LYS A 50 -20.51 -0.54 -8.23
C LYS A 50 -20.32 -0.09 -6.78
N PHE A 51 -20.15 1.21 -6.54
CA PHE A 51 -19.70 1.80 -5.26
C PHE A 51 -20.63 2.90 -4.73
N GLY A 52 -21.63 3.35 -5.50
CA GLY A 52 -22.39 4.57 -5.21
C GLY A 52 -21.68 5.83 -5.70
N ASP A 53 -22.31 7.00 -5.56
CA ASP A 53 -21.78 8.30 -6.02
C ASP A 53 -20.76 8.93 -5.05
N ILE A 54 -20.30 8.15 -4.07
CA ILE A 54 -19.31 8.57 -3.09
C ILE A 54 -17.94 8.04 -3.55
N ALA A 55 -17.09 8.94 -4.03
CA ALA A 55 -15.66 8.68 -4.14
C ALA A 55 -14.95 9.19 -2.89
N VAL A 56 -13.80 8.61 -2.57
CA VAL A 56 -12.94 9.10 -1.49
C VAL A 56 -11.52 9.11 -2.03
N GLU A 57 -10.83 10.21 -1.82
CA GLU A 57 -9.44 10.39 -2.24
C GLU A 57 -8.47 9.80 -1.21
N LEU A 58 -7.27 9.43 -1.65
CA LEU A 58 -6.28 8.81 -0.76
C LEU A 58 -5.80 9.76 0.34
N ASP A 59 -5.73 11.06 0.04
CA ASP A 59 -5.32 12.10 0.99
C ASP A 59 -6.34 12.33 2.12
N ALA A 60 -7.57 11.84 1.97
CA ALA A 60 -8.55 11.81 3.04
C ALA A 60 -8.19 10.80 4.14
N LEU A 61 -7.45 9.73 3.81
CA LEU A 61 -7.02 8.73 4.80
C LEU A 61 -5.91 9.31 5.69
N PRO A 62 -6.01 9.24 7.03
CA PRO A 62 -4.97 9.76 7.92
C PRO A 62 -3.61 9.14 7.61
N LEU A 63 -2.58 9.98 7.48
CA LEU A 63 -1.23 9.53 7.12
C LEU A 63 -0.67 8.41 8.03
N PRO A 64 -0.81 8.47 9.38
CA PRO A 64 -0.33 7.40 10.25
C PRO A 64 -1.03 6.07 9.97
N VAL A 65 -2.33 6.10 9.64
CA VAL A 65 -3.11 4.91 9.29
C VAL A 65 -2.61 4.32 7.98
N LEU A 66 -2.41 5.16 6.95
CA LEU A 66 -1.88 4.70 5.67
C LEU A 66 -0.50 4.05 5.85
N GLN A 67 0.38 4.67 6.65
CA GLN A 67 1.71 4.14 6.95
C GLN A 67 1.64 2.78 7.65
N GLU A 68 0.76 2.65 8.64
CA GLU A 68 0.62 1.40 9.39
C GLU A 68 0.08 0.28 8.52
N LYS A 69 -0.99 0.52 7.75
CA LYS A 69 -1.54 -0.48 6.84
C LYS A 69 -0.52 -0.95 5.80
N ILE A 70 0.32 -0.04 5.29
CA ILE A 70 1.41 -0.40 4.37
C ILE A 70 2.44 -1.25 5.12
N ARG A 71 2.88 -0.83 6.31
CA ARG A 71 3.83 -1.56 7.13
C ARG A 71 3.36 -2.98 7.42
N GLU A 72 2.16 -3.13 7.99
CA GLU A 72 1.56 -4.44 8.30
C GLU A 72 1.49 -5.31 7.04
N SER A 73 1.04 -4.77 5.91
CA SER A 73 0.96 -5.55 4.66
C SER A 73 2.32 -6.05 4.16
N ILE A 74 3.40 -5.31 4.42
CA ILE A 74 4.75 -5.72 4.06
C ILE A 74 5.24 -6.77 5.07
N GLU A 75 5.10 -6.51 6.37
CA GLU A 75 5.56 -7.38 7.45
C GLU A 75 4.86 -8.75 7.42
N ASP A 76 3.57 -8.80 7.09
CA ASP A 76 2.78 -10.04 6.93
C ASP A 76 3.29 -10.96 5.81
N ARG A 77 4.02 -10.40 4.83
CA ARG A 77 4.56 -11.13 3.67
C ARG A 77 6.05 -11.40 3.80
N LEU A 78 6.68 -10.92 4.86
CA LEU A 78 8.09 -11.14 5.14
C LEU A 78 8.27 -12.21 6.20
N ASP A 79 9.29 -13.05 6.03
CA ASP A 79 9.80 -13.86 7.13
C ASP A 79 10.52 -12.92 8.11
N MET A 80 9.79 -12.47 9.12
CA MET A 80 10.29 -11.52 10.10
C MET A 80 11.41 -12.11 10.97
N ASP A 81 11.48 -13.43 11.14
CA ASP A 81 12.58 -14.09 11.84
C ASP A 81 13.85 -14.09 10.99
N ALA A 82 13.73 -14.42 9.70
CA ALA A 82 14.84 -14.30 8.76
C ALA A 82 15.34 -12.86 8.67
N LEU A 83 14.43 -11.87 8.58
CA LEU A 83 14.79 -10.46 8.55
C LEU A 83 15.54 -10.03 9.82
N ARG A 84 15.02 -10.39 11.00
CA ARG A 84 15.67 -10.11 12.29
C ARG A 84 17.06 -10.74 12.37
N LYS A 85 17.20 -11.97 11.90
CA LYS A 85 18.49 -12.68 11.87
C LYS A 85 19.48 -11.97 10.97
N THR A 86 19.09 -11.62 9.74
CA THR A 86 19.93 -10.87 8.80
C THR A 86 20.39 -9.56 9.40
N LYS A 87 19.46 -8.77 9.96
CA LYS A 87 19.79 -7.49 10.61
C LYS A 87 20.77 -7.65 11.77
N SER A 88 20.60 -8.71 12.59
CA SER A 88 21.53 -8.98 13.70
C SER A 88 22.95 -9.29 13.22
N VAL A 89 23.11 -9.95 12.07
CA VAL A 89 24.41 -10.20 11.46
C VAL A 89 25.00 -8.90 10.92
N GLU A 90 24.21 -8.12 10.16
CA GLU A 90 24.65 -6.83 9.61
C GLU A 90 25.10 -5.84 10.70
N ASP A 91 24.38 -5.79 11.83
CA ASP A 91 24.73 -4.92 12.96
C ASP A 91 26.07 -5.33 13.60
N LYS A 92 26.37 -6.63 13.67
CA LYS A 92 27.66 -7.14 14.17
C LYS A 92 28.80 -6.81 13.20
N GLU A 93 28.60 -7.11 11.92
CA GLU A 93 29.59 -6.80 10.88
C GLU A 93 29.89 -5.30 10.83
N ARG A 94 28.86 -4.45 10.96
CA ARG A 94 29.04 -2.99 11.04
C ARG A 94 29.85 -2.57 12.26
N ALA A 95 29.61 -3.18 13.42
CA ALA A 95 30.37 -2.89 14.63
C ALA A 95 31.84 -3.33 14.51
N GLU A 96 32.08 -4.52 13.94
CA GLU A 96 33.43 -5.02 13.66
C GLU A 96 34.17 -4.09 12.69
N LEU A 97 33.54 -3.68 11.59
CA LEU A 97 34.11 -2.72 10.65
C LEU A 97 34.41 -1.38 11.30
N ALA A 98 33.50 -0.84 12.11
CA ALA A 98 33.74 0.42 12.83
C ALA A 98 34.96 0.33 13.75
N SER A 99 35.13 -0.81 14.45
CA SER A 99 36.26 -1.02 15.37
C SER A 99 37.64 -1.14 14.69
N ILE A 100 37.69 -1.32 13.36
CA ILE A 100 38.95 -1.35 12.60
C ILE A 100 39.47 0.07 12.31
N PHE A 101 38.59 1.07 12.34
CA PHE A 101 38.94 2.47 12.06
C PHE A 101 39.19 3.31 13.32
N ASP A 102 39.05 2.72 14.51
CA ASP A 102 39.42 3.28 15.82
C ASP A 102 40.84 2.85 16.23
#